data_AF-A0A1J5IX50-F1
#
_entry.id   AF-A0A1J5IX50-F1
#
_cell.length_a   1.000
_cell.length_b   1.000
_cell.length_c   1.000
_cell.angle_alpha   90.00
_cell.angle_beta   90.00
_cell.angle_gamma   90.00
#
_symmetry.space_group_name_H-M   'P 1'
#
loop_
_entity.id
_entity.type
_entity.pdbx_description
1 polymer ?
#
loop_
_entity_poly.entity_id
_entity_poly.type
_entity_poly.pdbx_seq_one_letter_code
_entity_poly.pdbx_strand_id
1 'polypeptide(L)'
;MRRGPIACCRSGHMDRGNLVSSLDPERCLDTIELNRLEQSFRDWAAASPRRDVRLSRRRVLLIFLLIRYTGAKLSEVLTLDPFQDIDGERGMVRFRGAGPDPDAASRPVQISETLAEEIRMALADPQFSSALNNRFDVDPAFVRRKFYERAEACGLAKHLGGPEMVRKARAVELIQGKMPLAAVQQMLGPSMPHRTASRMSFSPAEIEQATRRFVDREASRKTSARNTFFGKIADIQPGDIQTQVTLITVGGHAIATIITNDSLERLGLVTGRLLTAEVKAPWVILYGGEEEPVCSAENRFSGVVERIVRGRVNTEVSVRVADGTELCALVSSASSGRLALDKGDRVWAVFNAFSVVLRVD
;
A
#
# COMPACT_ATOMS: atom_id res chain seq x y z
N MET A 1 24.88 -61.14 30.23
CA MET A 1 24.63 -59.73 29.85
C MET A 1 24.31 -59.70 28.36
N ARG A 2 23.10 -59.26 28.01
CA ARG A 2 22.44 -59.46 26.71
C ARG A 2 22.87 -58.40 25.68
N ARG A 3 22.94 -58.84 24.41
CA ARG A 3 23.02 -58.04 23.16
C ARG A 3 21.78 -57.16 22.96
N GLY A 4 21.92 -56.04 22.27
CA GLY A 4 20.84 -55.22 21.70
C GLY A 4 21.36 -54.17 20.69
N PRO A 5 20.84 -54.10 19.43
CA PRO A 5 21.37 -53.27 18.34
C PRO A 5 20.50 -52.05 17.93
N ILE A 6 21.13 -51.11 17.19
CA ILE A 6 20.67 -50.21 16.10
C ILE A 6 19.19 -49.75 16.07
N ALA A 7 18.94 -48.43 16.17
CA ALA A 7 17.89 -47.67 15.44
C ALA A 7 18.22 -46.16 15.52
N CYS A 8 18.58 -45.49 14.43
CA CYS A 8 17.72 -44.85 13.40
C CYS A 8 17.27 -43.41 13.74
N CYS A 9 17.78 -42.47 12.94
CA CYS A 9 17.22 -41.17 12.52
C CYS A 9 16.47 -40.29 13.54
N ARG A 10 17.05 -39.10 13.84
CA ARG A 10 16.25 -37.86 13.98
C ARG A 10 16.88 -36.72 13.19
N SER A 11 16.19 -36.42 12.10
CA SER A 11 16.14 -35.19 11.31
C SER A 11 16.75 -33.94 11.97
N GLY A 12 17.70 -33.34 11.25
CA GLY A 12 18.07 -31.94 11.45
C GLY A 12 16.86 -31.04 11.27
N HIS A 13 16.51 -30.33 12.33
CA HIS A 13 15.61 -29.20 12.30
C HIS A 13 16.31 -28.08 11.51
N MET A 14 16.00 -27.94 10.22
CA MET A 14 16.31 -26.71 9.49
C MET A 14 15.34 -25.64 9.97
N ASP A 15 15.90 -24.73 10.75
CA ASP A 15 15.30 -23.51 11.23
C ASP A 15 14.75 -22.71 10.04
N ARG A 16 13.41 -22.69 9.90
CA ARG A 16 12.71 -21.90 8.87
C ARG A 16 12.65 -20.46 9.37
N GLY A 17 13.68 -19.69 9.04
CA GLY A 17 13.75 -18.25 9.31
C GLY A 17 12.50 -17.52 8.85
N ASN A 18 11.86 -16.83 9.80
CA ASN A 18 10.73 -15.93 9.63
C ASN A 18 11.07 -14.80 8.63
N LEU A 19 10.48 -14.85 7.44
CA LEU A 19 10.57 -13.83 6.39
C LEU A 19 9.90 -12.48 6.74
N VAL A 20 9.19 -12.40 7.87
CA VAL A 20 8.46 -11.21 8.32
C VAL A 20 9.33 -10.23 9.14
N SER A 21 10.55 -10.63 9.55
CA SER A 21 11.39 -9.83 10.45
C SER A 21 12.07 -8.59 9.81
N SER A 22 11.92 -8.35 8.51
CA SER A 22 12.62 -7.25 7.80
C SER A 22 11.81 -5.96 7.65
N LEU A 23 10.53 -5.95 8.05
CA LEU A 23 9.61 -4.82 7.96
C LEU A 23 9.05 -4.46 9.35
N ASP A 24 9.94 -4.24 10.33
CA ASP A 24 9.53 -3.74 11.65
C ASP A 24 9.01 -2.30 11.53
N PRO A 25 7.74 -2.02 11.88
CA PRO A 25 7.19 -0.66 11.92
C PRO A 25 7.96 0.27 12.89
N GLU A 26 8.60 -0.30 13.91
CA GLU A 26 9.42 0.42 14.90
C GLU A 26 10.77 0.88 14.35
N ARG A 27 11.14 0.50 13.12
CA ARG A 27 12.42 0.84 12.49
C ARG A 27 12.29 1.79 11.30
N CYS A 28 11.10 2.29 10.97
CA CYS A 28 10.88 3.25 9.89
C CYS A 28 10.10 4.48 10.38
N LEU A 29 10.17 5.57 9.60
CA LEU A 29 9.38 6.78 9.89
C LEU A 29 7.88 6.46 9.81
N ASP A 30 7.10 6.91 10.79
CA ASP A 30 5.65 6.86 10.71
C ASP A 30 5.08 7.92 9.74
N THR A 31 3.78 7.88 9.45
CA THR A 31 3.14 8.84 8.53
C THR A 31 3.29 10.30 8.98
N ILE A 32 3.29 10.58 10.29
CA ILE A 32 3.42 11.93 10.83
C ILE A 32 4.86 12.42 10.65
N GLU A 33 5.83 11.61 11.04
CA GLU A 33 7.26 11.91 10.89
C GLU A 33 7.64 12.08 9.42
N LEU A 34 7.10 11.24 8.53
CA LEU A 34 7.35 11.31 7.10
C LEU A 34 6.76 12.58 6.46
N ASN A 35 5.58 13.02 6.91
CA ASN A 35 5.00 14.30 6.49
C ASN A 35 5.80 15.50 7.03
N ARG A 36 6.31 15.44 8.27
CA ARG A 36 7.21 16.48 8.81
C ARG A 36 8.50 16.56 8.00
N LEU A 37 9.06 15.42 7.62
CA LEU A 37 10.25 15.36 6.79
C LEU A 37 9.99 15.98 5.42
N GLU A 38 8.87 15.66 4.78
CA GLU A 38 8.45 16.28 3.53
C GLU A 38 8.34 17.81 3.65
N GLN A 39 7.67 18.31 4.69
CA GLN A 39 7.55 19.76 4.91
C GLN A 39 8.94 20.41 5.07
N SER A 40 9.86 19.78 5.81
CA SER A 40 11.24 20.24 5.97
C SER A 40 12.01 20.33 4.64
N PHE A 41 11.77 19.39 3.71
CA PHE A 41 12.31 19.48 2.35
C PHE A 41 11.71 20.64 1.55
N ARG A 42 10.38 20.82 1.62
CA ARG A 42 9.66 21.90 0.92
C ARG A 42 10.14 23.28 1.39
N ASP A 43 10.19 23.49 2.70
CA ASP A 43 10.64 24.75 3.30
C ASP A 43 12.09 25.04 2.95
N TRP A 44 12.96 24.02 3.03
CA TRP A 44 14.37 24.14 2.67
C TRP A 44 14.58 24.52 1.20
N ALA A 45 13.79 23.94 0.29
CA ALA A 45 13.87 24.25 -1.13
C ALA A 45 13.49 25.71 -1.42
N ALA A 46 12.52 26.26 -0.69
CA ALA A 46 12.05 27.63 -0.84
C ALA A 46 12.94 28.67 -0.11
N ALA A 47 13.62 28.30 0.97
CA ALA A 47 14.27 29.22 1.91
C ALA A 47 15.44 30.07 1.34
N SER A 48 16.00 29.73 0.18
CA SER A 48 17.15 30.47 -0.36
C SER A 48 16.73 31.68 -1.21
N PRO A 49 17.26 32.89 -0.95
CA PRO A 49 17.05 34.04 -1.83
C PRO A 49 17.86 33.94 -3.13
N ARG A 50 18.92 33.12 -3.13
CA ARG A 50 19.75 32.83 -4.31
C ARG A 50 19.06 31.84 -5.25
N ARG A 51 18.90 32.25 -6.52
CA ARG A 51 18.15 31.52 -7.56
C ARG A 51 18.81 30.20 -7.95
N ASP A 52 20.10 30.20 -8.23
CA ASP A 52 20.91 29.00 -8.51
C ASP A 52 20.75 27.94 -7.41
N VAL A 53 20.80 28.37 -6.15
CA VAL A 53 20.60 27.51 -4.99
C VAL A 53 19.17 26.98 -4.94
N ARG A 54 18.14 27.80 -5.19
CA ARG A 54 16.74 27.32 -5.23
C ARG A 54 16.54 26.25 -6.29
N LEU A 55 17.07 26.41 -7.50
CA LEU A 55 16.95 25.43 -8.57
C LEU A 55 17.62 24.10 -8.19
N SER A 56 18.82 24.16 -7.60
CA SER A 56 19.50 22.96 -7.08
C SER A 56 18.69 22.27 -5.97
N ARG A 57 18.14 23.01 -5.02
CA ARG A 57 17.32 22.44 -3.94
C ARG A 57 15.98 21.90 -4.43
N ARG A 58 15.34 22.57 -5.39
CA ARG A 58 14.10 22.10 -6.05
C ARG A 58 14.32 20.76 -6.73
N ARG A 59 15.49 20.54 -7.36
CA ARG A 59 15.86 19.23 -7.90
C ARG A 59 15.91 18.16 -6.81
N VAL A 60 16.56 18.44 -5.68
CA VAL A 60 16.63 17.51 -4.55
C VAL A 60 15.25 17.25 -3.94
N LEU A 61 14.38 18.26 -3.87
CA LEU A 61 12.98 18.10 -3.45
C LEU A 61 12.24 17.14 -4.39
N LEU A 62 12.33 17.30 -5.71
CA LEU A 62 11.68 16.38 -6.65
C LEU A 62 12.22 14.94 -6.52
N ILE A 63 13.53 14.77 -6.31
CA ILE A 63 14.12 13.46 -6.03
C ILE A 63 13.51 12.85 -4.76
N PHE A 64 13.38 13.64 -3.69
CA PHE A 64 12.72 13.21 -2.46
C PHE A 64 11.27 12.80 -2.70
N LEU A 65 10.47 13.64 -3.38
CA LEU A 65 9.06 13.35 -3.65
C LEU A 65 8.89 12.10 -4.51
N LEU A 66 9.73 11.92 -5.54
CA LEU A 66 9.72 10.70 -6.35
C LEU A 66 9.99 9.46 -5.50
N ILE A 67 11.03 9.46 -4.65
CA ILE A 67 11.32 8.33 -3.75
C ILE A 67 10.16 8.12 -2.76
N ARG A 68 9.65 9.20 -2.18
CA ARG A 68 8.58 9.22 -1.17
C ARG A 68 7.27 8.62 -1.68
N TYR A 69 6.87 8.90 -2.91
CA TYR A 69 5.57 8.50 -3.43
C TYR A 69 5.60 7.27 -4.32
N THR A 70 6.68 7.06 -5.09
CA THR A 70 6.84 5.84 -5.92
C THR A 70 7.52 4.71 -5.17
N GLY A 71 8.22 5.02 -4.07
CA GLY A 71 9.07 4.06 -3.39
C GLY A 71 10.31 3.66 -4.21
N ALA A 72 10.70 4.37 -5.27
CA ALA A 72 11.88 4.03 -6.07
C ALA A 72 13.21 4.13 -5.30
N LYS A 73 14.23 3.38 -5.75
CA LYS A 73 15.60 3.50 -5.22
C LYS A 73 16.19 4.82 -5.68
N LEU A 74 17.08 5.38 -4.88
CA LEU A 74 17.80 6.60 -5.28
C LEU A 74 18.49 6.43 -6.64
N SER A 75 19.12 5.28 -6.90
CA SER A 75 19.77 5.01 -8.19
C SER A 75 18.80 5.02 -9.37
N GLU A 76 17.57 4.51 -9.20
CA GLU A 76 16.54 4.51 -10.25
C GLU A 76 16.08 5.95 -10.55
N VAL A 77 15.89 6.76 -9.51
CA VAL A 77 15.44 8.16 -9.65
C VAL A 77 16.50 9.04 -10.31
N LEU A 78 17.77 8.87 -9.96
CA LEU A 78 18.87 9.65 -10.54
C LEU A 78 19.09 9.35 -12.03
N THR A 79 18.68 8.17 -12.49
CA THR A 79 18.76 7.78 -13.91
C THR A 79 17.56 8.22 -14.76
N LEU A 80 16.49 8.74 -14.16
CA LEU A 80 15.31 9.18 -14.89
C LEU A 80 15.62 10.39 -15.79
N ASP A 81 15.07 10.36 -17.00
CA ASP A 81 14.83 11.54 -17.80
C ASP A 81 13.43 12.09 -17.45
N PRO A 82 13.34 13.25 -16.77
CA PRO A 82 12.06 13.80 -16.33
C PRO A 82 11.11 14.18 -17.48
N PHE A 83 11.60 14.34 -18.71
CA PHE A 83 10.78 14.73 -19.86
C PHE A 83 10.27 13.52 -20.66
N GLN A 84 10.89 12.35 -20.51
CA GLN A 84 10.49 11.13 -21.22
C GLN A 84 9.87 10.09 -20.30
N ASP A 85 10.41 9.94 -19.09
CA ASP A 85 10.05 8.87 -18.18
C ASP A 85 8.89 9.27 -17.24
N ILE A 86 8.53 10.56 -17.17
CA ILE A 86 7.40 11.07 -16.38
C ILE A 86 6.28 11.56 -17.30
N ASP A 87 5.15 10.88 -17.24
CA ASP A 87 3.92 11.27 -17.93
C ASP A 87 3.02 12.02 -16.94
N GLY A 88 3.09 13.36 -16.99
CA GLY A 88 2.33 14.24 -16.11
C GLY A 88 0.82 14.23 -16.36
N GLU A 89 0.36 13.88 -17.58
CA GLU A 89 -1.07 13.77 -17.89
C GLU A 89 -1.67 12.47 -17.35
N ARG A 90 -0.92 11.37 -17.46
CA ARG A 90 -1.37 10.06 -16.97
C ARG A 90 -1.03 9.81 -15.51
N GLY A 91 -0.21 10.66 -14.89
CA GLY A 91 0.24 10.50 -13.50
C GLY A 91 1.15 9.27 -13.33
N MET A 92 2.09 9.06 -14.26
CA MET A 92 2.88 7.84 -14.29
C MET A 92 4.39 8.12 -14.43
N VAL A 93 5.20 7.38 -13.67
CA VAL A 93 6.67 7.41 -13.76
C VAL A 93 7.18 6.04 -14.20
N ARG A 94 8.02 5.98 -15.23
CA ARG A 94 8.61 4.74 -15.76
C ARG A 94 10.06 4.58 -15.28
N PHE A 95 10.30 3.61 -14.41
CA PHE A 95 11.65 3.28 -13.97
C PHE A 95 12.26 2.21 -14.89
N ARG A 96 13.43 2.48 -15.45
CA ARG A 96 14.17 1.51 -16.29
C ARG A 96 14.92 0.52 -15.38
N GLY A 97 14.90 -0.76 -15.74
CA GLY A 97 15.62 -1.80 -15.00
C GLY A 97 17.14 -1.59 -15.07
N ALA A 98 17.86 -1.83 -13.97
CA ALA A 98 19.31 -1.85 -13.95
C ALA A 98 19.83 -3.17 -14.58
N GLY A 99 19.71 -3.30 -15.90
CA GLY A 99 20.25 -4.39 -16.70
C GLY A 99 20.83 -3.86 -18.02
N PRO A 100 21.79 -4.55 -18.64
CA PRO A 100 22.43 -4.12 -19.89
C PRO A 100 21.51 -4.24 -21.12
N ASP A 101 20.28 -4.71 -20.94
CA ASP A 101 19.31 -4.93 -22.00
C ASP A 101 18.41 -3.69 -22.17
N PRO A 102 18.40 -3.03 -23.34
CA PRO A 102 17.50 -1.91 -23.61
C PRO A 102 16.01 -2.28 -23.56
N ASP A 103 15.67 -3.58 -23.61
CA ASP A 103 14.32 -4.13 -23.38
C ASP A 103 14.07 -4.59 -21.93
N ALA A 104 14.99 -4.29 -20.99
CA ALA A 104 14.78 -4.58 -19.57
C ALA A 104 13.49 -3.91 -19.09
N ALA A 105 12.49 -4.74 -18.79
CA ALA A 105 11.10 -4.35 -18.52
C ALA A 105 11.00 -3.04 -17.72
N SER A 106 10.59 -1.97 -18.41
CA SER A 106 10.22 -0.70 -17.78
C SER A 106 9.15 -0.95 -16.73
N ARG A 107 9.37 -0.45 -15.52
CA ARG A 107 8.44 -0.58 -14.39
C ARG A 107 7.63 0.71 -14.25
N PRO A 108 6.40 0.77 -14.76
CA PRO A 108 5.52 1.92 -14.55
C PRO A 108 5.08 1.96 -13.08
N VAL A 109 5.10 3.15 -12.49
CA VAL A 109 4.59 3.42 -11.15
C VAL A 109 3.67 4.63 -11.20
N GLN A 110 2.47 4.46 -10.68
CA GLN A 110 1.45 5.52 -10.63
C GLN A 110 1.72 6.48 -9.47
N ILE A 111 1.53 7.78 -9.73
CA ILE A 111 1.62 8.88 -8.77
C ILE A 111 0.29 9.64 -8.75
N SER A 112 -0.01 10.33 -7.65
CA SER A 112 -1.24 11.10 -7.54
C SER A 112 -1.27 12.25 -8.53
N GLU A 113 -2.47 12.65 -8.96
CA GLU A 113 -2.69 13.80 -9.84
C GLU A 113 -2.03 15.07 -9.28
N THR A 114 -2.11 15.30 -7.96
CA THR A 114 -1.49 16.45 -7.31
C THR A 114 0.03 16.47 -7.46
N LEU A 115 0.70 15.33 -7.28
CA LEU A 115 2.15 15.24 -7.45
C LEU A 115 2.54 15.35 -8.94
N ALA A 116 1.77 14.72 -9.81
CA ALA A 116 1.98 14.79 -11.26
C ALA A 116 1.92 16.25 -11.75
N GLU A 117 0.92 17.00 -11.30
CA GLU A 117 0.76 18.42 -11.58
C GLU A 117 1.91 19.25 -11.00
N GLU A 118 2.33 18.98 -9.76
CA GLU A 118 3.47 19.66 -9.14
C GLU A 118 4.77 19.47 -9.96
N ILE A 119 5.04 18.23 -10.37
CA ILE A 119 6.21 17.90 -11.21
C ILE A 119 6.08 18.59 -12.58
N ARG A 120 4.90 18.54 -13.20
CA ARG A 120 4.64 19.17 -14.50
C ARG A 120 4.87 20.68 -14.46
N MET A 121 4.33 21.37 -13.46
CA MET A 121 4.56 22.80 -13.24
C MET A 121 6.04 23.11 -13.00
N ALA A 122 6.76 22.24 -12.30
CA ALA A 122 8.20 22.40 -12.11
C ALA A 122 8.99 22.25 -13.41
N LEU A 123 8.68 21.25 -14.22
CA LEU A 123 9.37 21.00 -15.49
C LEU A 123 9.00 22.01 -16.58
N ALA A 124 7.83 22.64 -16.49
CA ALA A 124 7.42 23.72 -17.38
C ALA A 124 8.17 25.05 -17.14
N ASP A 125 8.82 25.22 -15.98
CA ASP A 125 9.66 26.39 -15.68
C ASP A 125 10.95 26.34 -16.54
N PRO A 126 11.14 27.25 -17.52
CA PRO A 126 12.28 27.22 -18.43
C PRO A 126 13.64 27.30 -17.71
N GLN A 127 13.66 27.92 -16.54
CA GLN A 127 14.87 28.10 -15.75
C GLN A 127 15.28 26.80 -15.05
N PHE A 128 14.29 26.02 -14.65
CA PHE A 128 14.52 24.74 -13.99
C PHE A 128 14.81 23.63 -15.01
N SER A 129 14.06 23.59 -16.11
CA SER A 129 14.30 22.64 -17.19
C SER A 129 15.70 22.78 -17.80
N SER A 130 16.14 24.01 -18.08
CA SER A 130 17.51 24.28 -18.54
C SER A 130 18.57 23.87 -17.52
N ALA A 131 18.32 24.06 -16.22
CA ALA A 131 19.27 23.66 -15.19
C ALA A 131 19.40 22.13 -15.07
N LEU A 132 18.35 21.35 -15.36
CA LEU A 132 18.31 19.89 -15.24
C LEU A 132 19.19 19.15 -16.27
N ASN A 133 19.46 19.73 -17.45
CA ASN A 133 20.13 19.02 -18.54
C ASN A 133 19.51 17.63 -18.83
N ASN A 134 18.18 17.56 -18.83
CA ASN A 134 17.38 16.35 -19.09
C ASN A 134 17.57 15.17 -18.11
N ARG A 135 18.18 15.37 -16.93
CA ARG A 135 18.28 14.30 -15.91
C ARG A 135 18.22 14.84 -14.48
N PHE A 136 17.90 13.95 -13.55
CA PHE A 136 18.13 14.19 -12.12
C PHE A 136 19.59 13.93 -11.69
N ASP A 137 20.55 14.01 -12.62
CA ASP A 137 21.95 13.66 -12.38
C ASP A 137 22.58 14.59 -11.33
N VAL A 138 22.74 14.03 -10.13
CA VAL A 138 23.30 14.67 -8.94
C VAL A 138 24.10 13.59 -8.22
N ASP A 139 25.26 13.97 -7.68
CA ASP A 139 26.07 13.08 -6.86
C ASP A 139 25.20 12.37 -5.78
N PRO A 140 25.12 11.02 -5.79
CA PRO A 140 24.33 10.29 -4.81
C PRO A 140 24.76 10.53 -3.36
N ALA A 141 26.04 10.84 -3.12
CA ALA A 141 26.51 11.14 -1.76
C ALA A 141 26.00 12.51 -1.27
N PHE A 142 25.96 13.51 -2.16
CA PHE A 142 25.32 14.80 -1.89
C PHE A 142 23.83 14.65 -1.56
N VAL A 143 23.07 13.88 -2.36
CA VAL A 143 21.64 13.68 -2.10
C VAL A 143 21.41 13.02 -0.74
N ARG A 144 22.14 11.93 -0.42
CA ARG A 144 22.06 11.27 0.89
C ARG A 144 22.36 12.23 2.04
N ARG A 145 23.37 13.09 1.88
CA ARG A 145 23.72 14.11 2.88
C ARG A 145 22.56 15.07 3.14
N LYS A 146 21.86 15.51 2.10
CA LYS A 146 20.68 16.39 2.25
C LYS A 146 19.51 15.70 2.94
N PHE A 147 19.28 14.43 2.67
CA PHE A 147 18.29 13.62 3.40
C PHE A 147 18.60 13.58 4.90
N TYR A 148 19.86 13.34 5.26
CA TYR A 148 20.31 13.33 6.65
C TYR A 148 20.14 14.69 7.33
N GLU A 149 20.59 15.78 6.67
CA GLU A 149 20.43 17.15 7.19
C GLU A 149 18.95 17.53 7.40
N ARG A 150 18.04 17.08 6.52
CA ARG A 150 16.60 17.35 6.66
C ARG A 150 15.97 16.56 7.80
N ALA A 151 16.37 15.32 8.02
CA ALA A 151 15.90 14.52 9.15
C ALA A 151 16.35 15.09 10.50
N GLU A 152 17.63 15.48 10.62
CA GLU A 152 18.14 16.15 11.82
C GLU A 152 17.41 17.46 12.10
N ALA A 153 17.06 18.23 11.05
CA ALA A 153 16.27 19.46 11.19
C ALA A 153 14.83 19.21 11.71
N CYS A 154 14.31 17.99 11.57
CA CYS A 154 13.02 17.58 12.13
C CYS A 154 13.16 16.95 13.54
N GLY A 155 14.37 16.88 14.11
CA GLY A 155 14.63 16.16 15.36
C GLY A 155 14.62 14.63 15.21
N LEU A 156 14.69 14.12 13.97
CA LEU A 156 14.69 12.68 13.69
C LEU A 156 16.13 12.14 13.71
N ALA A 157 16.28 10.86 14.06
CA ALA A 157 17.58 10.21 13.98
C ALA A 157 18.09 10.16 12.53
N LYS A 158 19.34 10.59 12.32
CA LYS A 158 19.98 10.72 11.00
C LYS A 158 19.75 9.53 10.07
N HIS A 159 19.88 8.31 10.59
CA HIS A 159 19.77 7.08 9.80
C HIS A 159 18.35 6.84 9.27
N LEU A 160 17.30 7.30 9.97
CA LEU A 160 15.89 7.17 9.54
C LEU A 160 15.54 8.10 8.37
N GLY A 161 16.32 9.17 8.18
CA GLY A 161 16.11 10.12 7.10
C GLY A 161 16.57 9.66 5.73
N GLY A 162 17.33 8.56 5.62
CA GLY A 162 17.97 8.16 4.37
C GLY A 162 16.98 7.74 3.27
N PRO A 163 17.38 7.80 1.98
CA PRO A 163 16.53 7.39 0.85
C PRO A 163 15.92 5.99 0.98
N GLU A 164 16.69 5.02 1.48
CA GLU A 164 16.21 3.66 1.70
C GLU A 164 15.15 3.59 2.81
N MET A 165 15.28 4.41 3.86
CA MET A 165 14.33 4.46 4.96
C MET A 165 13.04 5.17 4.57
N VAL A 166 13.11 6.23 3.78
CA VAL A 166 11.94 6.88 3.15
C VAL A 166 11.21 5.89 2.25
N ARG A 167 11.93 5.10 1.45
CA ARG A 167 11.36 4.03 0.64
C ARG A 167 10.69 2.94 1.48
N LYS A 168 11.32 2.48 2.56
CA LYS A 168 10.72 1.51 3.49
C LYS A 168 9.47 2.07 4.16
N ALA A 169 9.51 3.32 4.60
CA ALA A 169 8.36 4.01 5.18
C ALA A 169 7.20 4.11 4.19
N ARG A 170 7.46 4.38 2.90
CA ARG A 170 6.43 4.32 1.85
C ARG A 170 5.84 2.92 1.69
N ALA A 171 6.65 1.88 1.70
CA ALA A 171 6.15 0.51 1.62
C ALA A 171 5.22 0.17 2.78
N VAL A 172 5.61 0.53 4.01
CA VAL A 172 4.80 0.36 5.21
C VAL A 172 3.51 1.19 5.13
N GLU A 173 3.58 2.44 4.70
CA GLU A 173 2.42 3.32 4.54
C GLU A 173 1.43 2.79 3.50
N LEU A 174 1.89 2.25 2.37
CA LEU A 174 1.02 1.64 1.36
C LEU A 174 0.31 0.40 1.91
N ILE A 175 1.02 -0.45 2.65
CA ILE A 175 0.45 -1.63 3.31
C ILE A 175 -0.59 -1.20 4.35
N GLN A 176 -0.24 -0.27 5.25
CA GLN A 176 -1.16 0.29 6.26
C GLN A 176 -2.35 1.03 5.63
N GLY A 177 -2.16 1.63 4.46
CA GLY A 177 -3.19 2.30 3.70
C GLY A 177 -4.20 1.35 3.06
N LYS A 178 -3.97 0.03 3.12
CA LYS A 178 -4.75 -1.08 2.51
C LYS A 178 -4.41 -1.43 1.06
N MET A 179 -3.19 -1.13 0.60
CA MET A 179 -2.77 -1.58 -0.73
C MET A 179 -2.41 -3.07 -0.65
N PRO A 180 -2.92 -3.92 -1.56
CA PRO A 180 -2.55 -5.33 -1.60
C PRO A 180 -1.04 -5.50 -1.74
N LEU A 181 -0.45 -6.43 -0.99
CA LEU A 181 1.00 -6.62 -0.96
C LEU A 181 1.58 -6.88 -2.36
N ALA A 182 0.85 -7.62 -3.22
CA ALA A 182 1.26 -7.86 -4.60
C ALA A 182 1.40 -6.56 -5.42
N ALA A 183 0.49 -5.59 -5.23
CA ALA A 183 0.56 -4.28 -5.89
C ALA A 183 1.73 -3.45 -5.34
N VAL A 184 1.94 -3.48 -4.01
CA VAL A 184 3.09 -2.82 -3.35
C VAL A 184 4.42 -3.39 -3.88
N GLN A 185 4.50 -4.71 -4.08
CA GLN A 185 5.68 -5.37 -4.65
C GLN A 185 5.91 -4.99 -6.11
N GLN A 186 4.85 -4.88 -6.93
CA GLN A 186 4.97 -4.39 -8.31
C GLN A 186 5.44 -2.92 -8.34
N MET A 187 4.92 -2.09 -7.42
CA MET A 187 5.32 -0.68 -7.26
C MET A 187 6.74 -0.48 -6.71
N LEU A 188 7.32 -1.45 -6.01
CA LEU A 188 8.66 -1.35 -5.43
C LEU A 188 9.70 -2.17 -6.20
N GLY A 189 9.29 -3.18 -6.97
CA GLY A 189 10.16 -4.14 -7.65
C GLY A 189 10.39 -5.44 -6.86
N PRO A 190 10.91 -6.49 -7.51
CA PRO A 190 10.97 -7.86 -6.98
C PRO A 190 11.96 -7.96 -5.81
N SER A 191 11.46 -7.85 -4.59
CA SER A 191 12.24 -8.13 -3.37
C SER A 191 11.42 -8.84 -2.29
N MET A 192 10.30 -9.46 -2.67
CA MET A 192 9.43 -10.17 -1.73
C MET A 192 8.83 -11.40 -2.43
N PRO A 193 9.07 -12.63 -1.94
CA PRO A 193 8.46 -13.83 -2.51
C PRO A 193 7.00 -13.95 -2.09
N HIS A 194 6.14 -14.35 -3.02
CA HIS A 194 4.73 -14.71 -2.79
C HIS A 194 4.52 -16.21 -2.99
N ARG A 195 3.67 -16.83 -2.17
CA ARG A 195 3.07 -18.13 -2.48
C ARG A 195 1.55 -18.14 -2.24
N THR A 196 0.85 -18.61 -3.28
CA THR A 196 -0.51 -19.20 -3.34
C THR A 196 -1.69 -18.22 -3.20
N ALA A 197 -2.80 -18.30 -3.95
CA ALA A 197 -3.26 -19.25 -4.95
C ALA A 197 -4.15 -18.52 -5.99
N SER A 198 -3.93 -18.82 -7.26
CA SER A 198 -4.74 -18.37 -8.38
C SER A 198 -6.16 -18.96 -8.32
N ARG A 199 -7.16 -18.11 -8.18
CA ARG A 199 -8.48 -18.39 -8.79
C ARG A 199 -8.83 -17.44 -9.94
N MET A 200 -8.16 -16.29 -10.07
CA MET A 200 -8.21 -15.42 -11.24
C MET A 200 -6.85 -14.73 -11.44
N SER A 201 -6.38 -14.63 -12.68
CA SER A 201 -5.20 -13.85 -13.03
C SER A 201 -5.59 -12.39 -13.25
N PHE A 202 -4.89 -11.47 -12.58
CA PHE A 202 -4.93 -10.05 -12.88
C PHE A 202 -3.83 -9.74 -13.90
N SER A 203 -4.18 -9.02 -14.96
CA SER A 203 -3.19 -8.49 -15.89
C SER A 203 -2.38 -7.35 -15.24
N PRO A 204 -1.15 -7.07 -15.71
CA PRO A 204 -0.36 -5.95 -15.19
C PRO A 204 -1.09 -4.60 -15.23
N ALA A 205 -1.90 -4.35 -16.27
CA ALA A 205 -2.70 -3.13 -16.41
C ALA A 205 -3.84 -3.05 -15.38
N GLU A 206 -4.43 -4.20 -15.01
CA GLU A 206 -5.47 -4.26 -13.97
C GLU A 206 -4.90 -3.96 -12.58
N ILE A 207 -3.68 -4.43 -12.29
CA ILE A 207 -2.97 -4.10 -11.04
C ILE A 207 -2.55 -2.63 -11.04
N GLU A 208 -2.13 -2.09 -12.17
CA GLU A 208 -1.83 -0.67 -12.33
C GLU A 208 -3.07 0.21 -12.07
N GLN A 209 -4.22 -0.16 -12.62
CA GLN A 209 -5.49 0.52 -12.38
C GLN A 209 -5.91 0.46 -10.90
N ALA A 210 -5.71 -0.70 -10.24
CA ALA A 210 -5.91 -0.86 -8.79
C ALA A 210 -5.07 0.14 -8.00
N THR A 211 -3.80 0.23 -8.38
CA THR A 211 -2.79 1.06 -7.73
C THR A 211 -3.14 2.54 -7.86
N ARG A 212 -3.49 3.00 -9.07
CA ARG A 212 -3.90 4.38 -9.30
C ARG A 212 -5.07 4.79 -8.42
N ARG A 213 -6.15 4.00 -8.42
CA ARG A 213 -7.35 4.27 -7.60
C ARG A 213 -7.04 4.35 -6.11
N PHE A 214 -6.11 3.52 -5.65
CA PHE A 214 -5.65 3.58 -4.26
C PHE A 214 -4.90 4.88 -3.96
N VAL A 215 -3.91 5.23 -4.80
CA VAL A 215 -3.04 6.41 -4.60
C VAL A 215 -3.84 7.72 -4.64
N ASP A 216 -4.76 7.87 -5.59
CA ASP A 216 -5.61 9.07 -5.70
C ASP A 216 -6.58 9.22 -4.50
N ARG A 217 -7.03 8.10 -3.94
CA ARG A 217 -7.90 8.08 -2.76
C ARG A 217 -7.13 8.36 -1.48
N GLU A 218 -5.90 7.85 -1.35
CA GLU A 218 -5.00 8.17 -0.24
C GLU A 218 -4.81 9.70 -0.13
N ALA A 219 -4.59 10.35 -1.27
CA ALA A 219 -4.42 11.80 -1.37
C ALA A 219 -5.71 12.59 -1.05
N SER A 220 -6.89 12.02 -1.30
CA SER A 220 -8.16 12.76 -1.21
C SER A 220 -9.03 12.48 0.02
N ARG A 221 -8.85 11.35 0.74
CA ARG A 221 -9.61 10.93 1.95
C ARG A 221 -11.08 11.41 2.00
N LYS A 222 -11.87 11.21 0.93
CA LYS A 222 -13.27 11.70 0.83
C LYS A 222 -14.37 10.73 1.28
N THR A 223 -14.06 9.67 2.03
CA THR A 223 -15.05 8.65 2.45
C THR A 223 -14.88 8.26 3.92
N SER A 224 -16.00 7.99 4.58
CA SER A 224 -16.04 7.49 5.96
C SER A 224 -15.91 5.97 6.04
N ALA A 225 -16.01 5.25 4.91
CA ALA A 225 -15.79 3.81 4.89
C ALA A 225 -14.30 3.51 5.09
N ARG A 226 -13.99 2.78 6.15
CA ARG A 226 -12.61 2.46 6.52
C ARG A 226 -12.08 1.26 5.77
N ASN A 227 -12.92 0.28 5.41
CA ASN A 227 -12.48 -0.91 4.69
C ASN A 227 -12.78 -0.73 3.21
N THR A 228 -11.78 -0.99 2.39
CA THR A 228 -11.86 -0.79 0.95
C THR A 228 -11.12 -1.92 0.28
N PHE A 229 -11.77 -2.53 -0.69
CA PHE A 229 -11.28 -3.69 -1.41
C PHE A 229 -11.36 -3.41 -2.89
N PHE A 230 -10.23 -3.52 -3.56
CA PHE A 230 -10.21 -3.44 -5.01
C PHE A 230 -10.21 -4.84 -5.60
N GLY A 231 -11.09 -5.09 -6.55
CA GLY A 231 -11.25 -6.43 -7.11
C GLY A 231 -11.97 -6.46 -8.45
N LYS A 232 -11.97 -7.65 -9.02
CA LYS A 232 -12.64 -7.99 -10.28
C LYS A 232 -13.91 -8.75 -9.96
N ILE A 233 -15.00 -8.43 -10.65
CA ILE A 233 -16.23 -9.24 -10.54
C ILE A 233 -15.93 -10.62 -11.09
N ALA A 234 -16.07 -11.63 -10.24
CA ALA A 234 -15.89 -13.03 -10.61
C ALA A 234 -17.20 -13.69 -11.01
N ASP A 235 -18.29 -13.31 -10.35
CA ASP A 235 -19.59 -13.92 -10.55
C ASP A 235 -20.72 -12.94 -10.25
N ILE A 236 -21.82 -13.06 -10.99
CA ILE A 236 -23.05 -12.28 -10.83
C ILE A 236 -24.20 -13.28 -10.89
N GLN A 237 -24.98 -13.36 -9.80
CA GLN A 237 -26.15 -14.23 -9.69
C GLN A 237 -27.39 -13.36 -9.50
N PRO A 238 -28.12 -13.06 -10.60
CA PRO A 238 -29.36 -12.32 -10.52
C PRO A 238 -30.45 -13.14 -9.81
N GLY A 239 -31.14 -12.52 -8.86
CA GLY A 239 -32.38 -13.03 -8.28
C GLY A 239 -33.56 -12.12 -8.63
N ASP A 240 -34.75 -12.49 -8.16
CA ASP A 240 -36.00 -11.78 -8.51
C ASP A 240 -36.01 -10.32 -8.06
N ILE A 241 -35.36 -10.01 -6.93
CA ILE A 241 -35.35 -8.67 -6.31
C ILE A 241 -33.93 -8.09 -6.27
N GLN A 242 -32.96 -8.94 -5.95
CA GLN A 242 -31.58 -8.54 -5.71
C GLN A 242 -30.62 -9.49 -6.40
N THR A 243 -29.45 -8.96 -6.72
CA THR A 243 -28.36 -9.69 -7.35
C THR A 243 -27.23 -9.85 -6.35
N GLN A 244 -26.73 -11.08 -6.21
CA GLN A 244 -25.49 -11.34 -5.52
C GLN A 244 -24.33 -11.14 -6.49
N VAL A 245 -23.36 -10.33 -6.11
CA VAL A 245 -22.13 -10.10 -6.87
C VAL A 245 -20.97 -10.60 -6.02
N THR A 246 -20.10 -11.41 -6.61
CA THR A 246 -18.88 -11.89 -5.97
C THR A 246 -17.68 -11.25 -6.63
N LEU A 247 -16.85 -10.58 -5.84
CA LEU A 247 -15.61 -9.95 -6.26
C LEU A 247 -14.42 -10.77 -5.77
N ILE A 248 -13.39 -10.87 -6.59
CA ILE A 248 -12.08 -11.39 -6.17
C ILE A 248 -11.14 -10.20 -6.05
N THR A 249 -10.53 -10.00 -4.88
CA THR A 249 -9.55 -8.94 -4.66
C THR A 249 -8.21 -9.30 -5.30
N VAL A 250 -7.34 -8.31 -5.47
CA VAL A 250 -5.94 -8.54 -5.93
C VAL A 250 -5.17 -9.46 -4.97
N GLY A 251 -5.53 -9.46 -3.68
CA GLY A 251 -5.00 -10.38 -2.66
C GLY A 251 -5.60 -11.79 -2.70
N GLY A 252 -6.54 -12.07 -3.61
CA GLY A 252 -7.15 -13.38 -3.81
C GLY A 252 -8.37 -13.67 -2.94
N HIS A 253 -8.82 -12.71 -2.13
CA HIS A 253 -10.01 -12.89 -1.30
C HIS A 253 -11.30 -12.75 -2.09
N ALA A 254 -12.30 -13.56 -1.75
CA ALA A 254 -13.65 -13.38 -2.26
C ALA A 254 -14.45 -12.43 -1.36
N ILE A 255 -15.17 -11.50 -1.97
CA ILE A 255 -16.09 -10.58 -1.30
C ILE A 255 -17.45 -10.75 -1.96
N ALA A 256 -18.43 -11.17 -1.17
CA ALA A 256 -19.82 -11.21 -1.56
C ALA A 256 -20.50 -9.88 -1.20
N THR A 257 -21.28 -9.36 -2.12
CA THR A 257 -22.17 -8.21 -1.91
C THR A 257 -23.53 -8.51 -2.51
N ILE A 258 -24.59 -7.99 -1.90
CA ILE A 258 -25.94 -8.07 -2.46
C ILE A 258 -26.40 -6.65 -2.78
N ILE A 259 -26.83 -6.43 -4.02
CA ILE A 259 -27.30 -5.14 -4.53
C ILE A 259 -28.66 -5.29 -5.19
N THR A 260 -29.41 -4.21 -5.34
CA THR A 260 -30.66 -4.24 -6.12
C THR A 260 -30.36 -4.48 -7.60
N ASN A 261 -31.30 -5.11 -8.31
CA ASN A 261 -31.18 -5.30 -9.76
C ASN A 261 -31.00 -3.95 -10.49
N ASP A 262 -31.73 -2.92 -10.08
CA ASP A 262 -31.55 -1.54 -10.59
C ASP A 262 -30.12 -1.01 -10.39
N SER A 263 -29.46 -1.37 -9.29
CA SER A 263 -28.08 -0.94 -9.03
C SER A 263 -27.09 -1.70 -9.90
N LEU A 264 -27.33 -2.98 -10.17
CA LEU A 264 -26.53 -3.77 -11.11
C LEU A 264 -26.54 -3.13 -12.51
N GLU A 265 -27.75 -2.80 -13.00
CA GLU A 265 -27.97 -2.19 -14.30
C GLU A 265 -27.39 -0.77 -14.37
N ARG A 266 -27.75 0.10 -13.41
CA ARG A 266 -27.28 1.50 -13.36
C ARG A 266 -25.76 1.61 -13.30
N LEU A 267 -25.11 0.71 -12.57
CA LEU A 267 -23.66 0.69 -12.46
C LEU A 267 -23.00 -0.04 -13.64
N GLY A 268 -23.77 -0.69 -14.53
CA GLY A 268 -23.27 -1.42 -15.70
C GLY A 268 -22.36 -2.59 -15.34
N LEU A 269 -22.65 -3.30 -14.25
CA LEU A 269 -21.77 -4.34 -13.73
C LEU A 269 -21.83 -5.60 -14.59
N VAL A 270 -20.64 -6.08 -14.99
CA VAL A 270 -20.48 -7.30 -15.77
C VAL A 270 -19.31 -8.10 -15.20
N THR A 271 -19.35 -9.43 -15.35
CA THR A 271 -18.23 -10.30 -14.98
C THR A 271 -16.94 -9.83 -15.65
N GLY A 272 -15.86 -9.79 -14.88
CA GLY A 272 -14.57 -9.30 -15.32
C GLY A 272 -14.35 -7.79 -15.14
N ARG A 273 -15.36 -7.01 -14.76
CA ARG A 273 -15.18 -5.58 -14.50
C ARG A 273 -14.42 -5.33 -13.19
N LEU A 274 -13.50 -4.37 -13.21
CA LEU A 274 -12.77 -3.90 -12.03
C LEU A 274 -13.51 -2.79 -11.30
N LEU A 275 -13.66 -2.94 -9.99
CA LEU A 275 -14.36 -1.95 -9.17
C LEU A 275 -13.90 -2.00 -7.70
N THR A 276 -14.41 -1.06 -6.92
CA THR A 276 -14.07 -0.92 -5.50
C THR A 276 -15.28 -1.30 -4.65
N ALA A 277 -15.08 -2.23 -3.71
CA ALA A 277 -16.03 -2.57 -2.67
C ALA A 277 -15.64 -1.89 -1.35
N GLU A 278 -16.60 -1.31 -0.64
CA GLU A 278 -16.38 -0.58 0.60
C GLU A 278 -17.27 -1.11 1.71
N VAL A 279 -16.74 -1.24 2.92
CA VAL A 279 -17.54 -1.53 4.12
C VAL A 279 -17.09 -0.61 5.26
N LYS A 280 -18.05 -0.09 6.03
CA LYS A 280 -17.74 0.77 7.18
C LYS A 280 -17.26 -0.11 8.34
N ALA A 281 -16.26 0.38 9.09
CA ALA A 281 -15.75 -0.30 10.28
C ALA A 281 -16.80 -0.77 11.30
N PRO A 282 -17.88 -0.02 11.60
CA PRO A 282 -18.92 -0.50 12.54
C PRO A 282 -19.75 -1.69 12.04
N TRP A 283 -19.68 -2.04 10.75
CA TRP A 283 -20.34 -3.23 10.21
C TRP A 283 -19.48 -4.49 10.27
N VAL A 284 -18.21 -4.37 10.64
CA VAL A 284 -17.30 -5.49 10.80
C VAL A 284 -17.36 -5.99 12.25
N ILE A 285 -17.84 -7.23 12.41
CA ILE A 285 -17.95 -7.94 13.68
C ILE A 285 -16.70 -8.79 13.88
N LEU A 286 -16.19 -8.85 15.10
CA LEU A 286 -15.05 -9.68 15.46
C LEU A 286 -15.51 -10.89 16.28
N TYR A 287 -15.04 -12.07 15.87
CA TYR A 287 -15.12 -13.30 16.65
C TYR A 287 -13.70 -13.69 17.07
N GLY A 288 -13.49 -13.98 18.35
CA GLY A 288 -12.22 -14.51 18.83
C GLY A 288 -12.11 -16.02 18.57
N GLY A 289 -10.90 -16.51 18.29
CA GLY A 289 -10.61 -17.93 18.13
C GLY A 289 -10.06 -18.31 16.76
N GLU A 290 -9.62 -19.58 16.66
CA GLU A 290 -9.06 -20.17 15.44
C GLU A 290 -10.15 -20.67 14.47
N GLU A 291 -11.25 -21.18 15.02
CA GLU A 291 -12.32 -21.80 14.23
C GLU A 291 -13.20 -20.75 13.53
N GLU A 292 -13.58 -21.05 12.28
CA GLU A 292 -14.47 -20.18 11.50
C GLU A 292 -15.85 -20.08 12.17
N PRO A 293 -16.35 -18.86 12.45
CA PRO A 293 -17.63 -18.70 13.13
C PRO A 293 -18.79 -19.13 12.25
N VAL A 294 -19.68 -19.95 12.81
CA VAL A 294 -20.96 -20.31 12.19
C VAL A 294 -21.91 -19.12 12.31
N CYS A 295 -22.13 -18.42 11.21
CA CYS A 295 -23.04 -17.26 11.15
C CYS A 295 -23.61 -17.08 9.73
N SER A 296 -24.62 -16.23 9.60
CA SER A 296 -25.26 -15.93 8.31
C SER A 296 -24.48 -14.93 7.45
N ALA A 297 -23.34 -14.40 7.93
CA ALA A 297 -22.55 -13.46 7.17
C ALA A 297 -21.66 -14.19 6.15
N GLU A 298 -21.65 -13.70 4.92
CA GLU A 298 -20.96 -14.31 3.79
C GLU A 298 -19.46 -14.03 3.82
N ASN A 299 -19.10 -12.80 4.22
CA ASN A 299 -17.72 -12.35 4.22
C ASN A 299 -17.07 -12.64 5.57
N ARG A 300 -16.15 -13.60 5.60
CA ARG A 300 -15.45 -14.08 6.81
C ARG A 300 -13.96 -14.16 6.53
N PHE A 301 -13.17 -13.42 7.30
CA PHE A 301 -11.73 -13.33 7.12
C PHE A 301 -11.00 -13.71 8.41
N SER A 302 -10.18 -14.77 8.33
CA SER A 302 -9.25 -15.11 9.40
C SER A 302 -8.07 -14.16 9.42
N GLY A 303 -7.74 -13.65 10.61
CA GLY A 303 -6.64 -12.72 10.79
C GLY A 303 -6.10 -12.71 12.21
N VAL A 304 -5.18 -11.78 12.44
CA VAL A 304 -4.52 -11.54 13.71
C VAL A 304 -4.71 -10.08 14.10
N VAL A 305 -5.03 -9.82 15.36
CA VAL A 305 -5.13 -8.46 15.88
C VAL A 305 -3.76 -7.80 15.85
N GLU A 306 -3.63 -6.73 15.07
CA GLU A 306 -2.38 -5.99 14.92
C GLU A 306 -2.31 -4.78 15.87
N ARG A 307 -3.41 -4.05 16.00
CA ARG A 307 -3.49 -2.82 16.79
C ARG A 307 -4.87 -2.67 17.39
N ILE A 308 -4.90 -2.19 18.63
CA ILE A 308 -6.13 -1.85 19.35
C ILE A 308 -6.00 -0.41 19.85
N VAL A 309 -6.93 0.45 19.46
CA VAL A 309 -7.07 1.82 19.97
C VAL A 309 -8.32 1.87 20.84
N ARG A 310 -8.13 1.77 22.16
CA ARG A 310 -9.23 1.76 23.13
C ARG A 310 -9.74 3.18 23.35
N GLY A 311 -11.01 3.42 23.03
CA GLY A 311 -11.70 4.67 23.32
C GLY A 311 -12.71 4.52 24.44
N ARG A 312 -13.27 5.65 24.90
CA ARG A 312 -14.26 5.66 26.00
C ARG A 312 -15.57 4.93 25.65
N VAL A 313 -16.01 5.05 24.40
CA VAL A 313 -17.29 4.49 23.92
C VAL A 313 -17.06 3.33 22.97
N ASN A 314 -16.14 3.52 22.03
CA ASN A 314 -15.79 2.54 21.02
C ASN A 314 -14.29 2.25 21.06
N THR A 315 -13.95 1.02 20.69
CA THR A 315 -12.58 0.55 20.49
C THR A 315 -12.40 0.25 19.02
N GLU A 316 -11.37 0.84 18.41
CA GLU A 316 -10.96 0.53 17.05
C GLU A 316 -9.97 -0.64 17.08
N VAL A 317 -10.24 -1.66 16.29
CA VAL A 317 -9.41 -2.86 16.20
C VAL A 317 -8.98 -3.04 14.75
N SER A 318 -7.68 -3.14 14.55
CA SER A 318 -7.04 -3.47 13.28
C SER A 318 -6.69 -4.95 13.24
N VAL A 319 -7.19 -5.66 12.23
CA VAL A 319 -6.99 -7.09 12.01
C VAL A 319 -6.22 -7.29 10.72
N ARG A 320 -5.07 -7.95 10.79
CA ARG A 320 -4.28 -8.33 9.62
C ARG A 320 -4.65 -9.73 9.14
N VAL A 321 -5.09 -9.83 7.89
CA VAL A 321 -5.42 -11.11 7.24
C VAL A 321 -4.21 -11.65 6.45
N ALA A 322 -4.29 -12.90 6.00
CA ALA A 322 -3.12 -13.65 5.50
C ALA A 322 -2.39 -13.03 4.28
N ASP A 323 -3.10 -12.29 3.42
CA ASP A 323 -2.52 -11.59 2.25
C ASP A 323 -1.88 -10.23 2.62
N GLY A 324 -1.88 -9.87 3.90
CA GLY A 324 -1.40 -8.59 4.40
C GLY A 324 -2.44 -7.48 4.43
N THR A 325 -3.68 -7.73 3.96
CA THR A 325 -4.76 -6.75 4.04
C THR A 325 -5.11 -6.46 5.52
N GLU A 326 -5.27 -5.18 5.87
CA GLU A 326 -5.71 -4.75 7.20
C GLU A 326 -7.20 -4.37 7.19
N LEU A 327 -7.99 -5.05 8.02
CA LEU A 327 -9.40 -4.78 8.27
C LEU A 327 -9.56 -3.98 9.56
N CYS A 328 -10.35 -2.91 9.49
CA CYS A 328 -10.71 -2.08 10.63
C CYS A 328 -12.13 -2.45 11.09
N ALA A 329 -12.24 -2.84 12.36
CA ALA A 329 -13.50 -3.03 13.05
C ALA A 329 -13.66 -1.96 14.13
N LEU A 330 -14.87 -1.43 14.28
CA LEU A 330 -15.21 -0.50 15.35
C LEU A 330 -16.25 -1.15 16.24
N VAL A 331 -15.80 -1.62 17.41
CA VAL A 331 -16.61 -2.34 18.39
C VAL A 331 -16.86 -1.45 19.60
N SER A 332 -17.96 -1.66 20.33
CA SER A 332 -18.16 -0.95 21.59
C SER A 332 -17.08 -1.37 22.59
N SER A 333 -16.61 -0.44 23.43
CA SER A 333 -15.57 -0.75 24.42
C SER A 333 -16.02 -1.81 25.43
N ALA A 334 -17.33 -1.88 25.72
CA ALA A 334 -17.91 -2.96 26.50
C ALA A 334 -17.79 -4.33 25.80
N SER A 335 -18.06 -4.41 24.50
CA SER A 335 -17.87 -5.66 23.73
C SER A 335 -16.40 -6.04 23.58
N SER A 336 -15.50 -5.08 23.38
CA SER A 336 -14.06 -5.34 23.37
C SER A 336 -13.58 -5.91 24.70
N GLY A 337 -14.05 -5.36 25.83
CA GLY A 337 -13.73 -5.90 27.16
C GLY A 337 -14.23 -7.33 27.37
N ARG A 338 -15.42 -7.67 26.83
CA ARG A 338 -15.97 -9.03 26.90
C ARG A 338 -15.20 -10.04 26.04
N LEU A 339 -14.75 -9.63 24.86
CA LEU A 339 -13.95 -10.48 23.97
C LEU A 339 -12.52 -10.66 24.47
N ALA A 340 -12.07 -9.80 25.40
CA ALA A 340 -10.72 -9.80 25.98
C ALA A 340 -9.60 -9.84 24.92
N LEU A 341 -9.82 -9.19 23.78
CA LEU A 341 -8.86 -9.16 22.68
C LEU A 341 -7.62 -8.35 23.05
N ASP A 342 -6.46 -8.91 22.73
CA ASP A 342 -5.16 -8.27 22.77
C ASP A 342 -4.41 -8.41 21.44
N LYS A 343 -3.33 -7.62 21.31
CA LYS A 343 -2.47 -7.66 20.13
C LYS A 343 -1.85 -9.06 20.01
N GLY A 344 -1.95 -9.65 18.82
CA GLY A 344 -1.47 -11.00 18.53
C GLY A 344 -2.58 -12.07 18.55
N ASP A 345 -3.77 -11.74 19.03
CA ASP A 345 -4.87 -12.70 19.09
C ASP A 345 -5.39 -13.07 17.70
N ARG A 346 -5.74 -14.34 17.54
CA ARG A 346 -6.41 -14.86 16.36
C ARG A 346 -7.90 -14.54 16.42
N VAL A 347 -8.38 -13.92 15.35
CA VAL A 347 -9.75 -13.46 15.23
C VAL A 347 -10.29 -13.65 13.81
N TRP A 348 -11.61 -13.70 13.71
CA TRP A 348 -12.35 -13.63 12.47
C TRP A 348 -13.04 -12.28 12.34
N ALA A 349 -12.73 -11.55 11.28
CA ALA A 349 -13.43 -10.33 10.88
C ALA A 349 -14.56 -10.70 9.93
N VAL A 350 -15.79 -10.37 10.30
CA VAL A 350 -17.00 -10.88 9.67
C VAL A 350 -17.96 -9.74 9.36
N PHE A 351 -18.48 -9.69 8.13
CA PHE A 351 -19.51 -8.72 7.76
C PHE A 351 -20.45 -9.28 6.70
N ASN A 352 -21.69 -8.79 6.73
CA ASN A 352 -22.73 -9.27 5.83
C ASN A 352 -22.60 -8.64 4.43
N ALA A 353 -22.94 -9.38 3.37
CA ALA A 353 -22.95 -8.91 1.98
C ALA A 353 -23.81 -7.65 1.74
N PHE A 354 -24.88 -7.43 2.53
CA PHE A 354 -25.71 -6.21 2.48
C PHE A 354 -25.00 -4.95 3.00
N SER A 355 -23.90 -5.09 3.75
CA SER A 355 -23.14 -3.96 4.29
C SER A 355 -22.08 -3.42 3.34
N VAL A 356 -21.89 -4.09 2.20
CA VAL A 356 -20.89 -3.76 1.19
C VAL A 356 -21.49 -2.81 0.17
N VAL A 357 -20.79 -1.72 -0.11
CA VAL A 357 -21.16 -0.74 -1.13
C VAL A 357 -20.19 -0.82 -2.29
N LEU A 358 -20.70 -0.94 -3.51
CA LEU A 358 -19.88 -0.93 -4.72
C LEU A 358 -19.74 0.47 -5.28
N ARG A 359 -18.53 0.80 -5.72
CA ARG A 359 -18.21 2.03 -6.44
C ARG A 359 -17.58 1.67 -7.79
N VAL A 360 -18.23 2.13 -8.84
CA VAL A 360 -17.70 2.19 -10.20
C VAL A 360 -17.37 3.63 -10.52
N ASP A 361 -16.15 3.84 -11.03
CA ASP A 361 -15.71 5.11 -11.60
C ASP A 361 -15.39 4.87 -13.07
#